data_AF-A0A6I6H594-F1
#
_entry.id   AF-A0A6I6H594-F1
#
_cell.length_a   1.000
_cell.length_b   1.000
_cell.length_c   1.000
_cell.angle_alpha   90.00
_cell.angle_beta   90.00
_cell.angle_gamma   90.00
#
_symmetry.space_group_name_H-M   'P 1'
#
loop_
_entity.id
_entity.type
_entity.pdbx_description
1 polymer ?
#
loop_
_entity_poly.entity_id
_entity_poly.type
_entity_poly.pdbx_seq_one_letter_code
_entity_poly.pdbx_strand_id
1 'polypeptide(L)'
;MNQGYLLADTNSLVYAHRIGGTQLLDIYYDLASKEHRLLAITTVVKREIKEAPRGSELLKYIDERHIPIIPAPETEQSLRAGAASKNAGEHSMTEVAAREHAQARLMQ
;
A
#
# COMPACT_ATOMS: atom_id res chain seq x y z
N MET A 1 18.23 11.09 4.73
CA MET A 1 16.90 11.73 4.67
C MET A 1 15.87 10.61 4.72
N ASN A 2 15.10 10.48 5.80
CA ASN A 2 14.01 9.50 5.85
C ASN A 2 12.89 9.99 4.93
N GLN A 3 12.82 9.45 3.71
CA GLN A 3 11.66 9.63 2.84
C GLN A 3 10.54 8.77 3.42
N GLY A 4 9.49 9.40 3.95
CA GLY A 4 8.30 8.69 4.42
C GLY A 4 7.50 8.08 3.26
N TYR A 5 6.56 7.19 3.58
CA TYR A 5 5.70 6.57 2.57
C TYR A 5 4.39 7.32 2.36
N LEU A 6 3.90 7.30 1.12
CA LEU A 6 2.48 7.51 0.80
C LEU A 6 1.86 6.12 0.63
N LEU A 7 1.11 5.67 1.63
CA LEU A 7 0.46 4.36 1.61
C LEU A 7 -0.86 4.44 0.82
N ALA A 8 -1.05 3.52 -0.13
CA ALA A 8 -2.28 3.41 -0.91
C ALA A 8 -3.05 2.12 -0.59
N ASP A 9 -4.37 2.24 -0.43
CA ASP A 9 -5.25 1.11 -0.20
C ASP A 9 -5.64 0.38 -1.51
N THR A 10 -6.16 -0.83 -1.35
CA THR A 10 -6.60 -1.68 -2.46
C THR A 10 -7.71 -1.03 -3.29
N ASN A 11 -8.73 -0.45 -2.65
CA ASN A 11 -9.88 0.11 -3.36
C ASN A 11 -9.49 1.28 -4.24
N SER A 12 -8.64 2.18 -3.74
CA SER A 12 -8.12 3.34 -4.46
C SER A 12 -7.34 2.91 -5.70
N LEU A 13 -6.44 1.92 -5.57
CA LEU A 13 -5.64 1.42 -6.69
C LEU A 13 -6.48 0.65 -7.72
N VAL A 14 -7.38 -0.23 -7.26
CA VAL A 14 -8.28 -0.99 -8.13
C VAL A 14 -9.23 -0.05 -8.87
N TYR A 15 -9.78 0.96 -8.18
CA TYR A 15 -10.65 1.96 -8.79
C TYR A 15 -9.92 2.78 -9.85
N ALA A 16 -8.74 3.31 -9.53
CA ALA A 16 -7.92 4.08 -10.46
C ALA A 16 -7.57 3.27 -11.72
N HIS A 17 -7.10 2.03 -11.52
CA HIS A 17 -6.79 1.12 -12.62
C HIS A 17 -8.02 0.79 -13.47
N ARG A 18 -9.18 0.60 -12.85
CA ARG A 18 -10.42 0.27 -13.56
C ARG A 18 -10.93 1.42 -14.42
N ILE A 19 -10.88 2.65 -13.92
CA ILE A 19 -11.48 3.82 -14.58
C ILE A 19 -10.56 4.43 -15.63
N GLY A 20 -9.26 4.49 -15.38
CA GLY A 20 -8.31 5.18 -16.25
C GLY A 20 -6.98 4.46 -16.45
N GLY A 21 -6.93 3.16 -16.12
CA GLY A 21 -5.75 2.33 -16.35
C GLY A 21 -4.52 2.83 -15.60
N THR A 22 -3.36 2.64 -16.22
CA THR A 22 -2.06 3.03 -15.65
C THR A 22 -1.88 4.54 -15.56
N GLN A 23 -2.56 5.34 -16.39
CA GLN A 23 -2.43 6.80 -16.37
C GLN A 23 -2.95 7.41 -15.06
N LEU A 24 -4.05 6.89 -14.50
CA LEU A 24 -4.53 7.34 -13.20
C LEU A 24 -3.66 6.83 -12.05
N LEU A 25 -3.03 5.67 -12.20
CA LEU A 25 -2.04 5.19 -11.21
C LEU A 25 -0.80 6.07 -11.18
N ASP A 26 -0.36 6.58 -12.34
CA ASP A 26 0.78 7.49 -12.45
C ASP A 26 0.55 8.79 -11.67
N ILE A 27 -0.70 9.24 -11.51
CA ILE A 27 -1.02 10.41 -10.67
C ILE A 27 -0.65 10.17 -9.21
N TYR A 28 -0.90 8.96 -8.67
CA TYR A 28 -0.52 8.63 -7.29
C TYR A 28 0.99 8.57 -7.13
N TYR A 29 1.69 8.03 -8.14
CA TYR A 29 3.14 7.98 -8.16
C TYR A 29 3.75 9.39 -8.19
N ASP A 30 3.25 10.25 -9.08
CA ASP A 30 3.68 11.64 -9.21
C ASP A 30 3.36 12.46 -7.96
N LEU A 31 2.20 12.22 -7.32
CA LEU A 31 1.83 12.87 -6.07
C LEU A 31 2.81 12.52 -4.95
N ALA A 32 3.12 11.23 -4.77
CA ALA A 32 4.10 10.80 -3.77
C ALA A 32 5.46 11.48 -3.99
N SER A 33 5.93 11.51 -5.25
CA SER A 33 7.18 12.18 -5.62
C SER A 33 7.18 13.67 -5.30
N LYS A 34 6.09 14.38 -5.59
CA LYS A 34 5.92 15.82 -5.27
C LYS A 34 5.93 16.08 -3.76
N GLU A 35 5.44 15.15 -2.96
CA GLU A 35 5.48 15.25 -1.49
C GLU A 35 6.83 14.79 -0.90
N HIS A 36 7.83 14.49 -1.73
CA HIS A 36 9.11 13.90 -1.30
C HIS A 36 8.95 12.57 -0.55
N ARG A 37 7.89 11.81 -0.91
CA ARG A 37 7.55 10.50 -0.36
C ARG A 37 7.67 9.41 -1.41
N LEU A 38 7.73 8.16 -0.96
CA LEU A 38 7.65 7.01 -1.84
C LEU A 38 6.23 6.44 -1.80
N LEU A 39 5.59 6.28 -2.95
CA LEU A 39 4.35 5.50 -3.04
C LEU A 39 4.68 4.07 -2.63
N ALA A 40 3.94 3.52 -1.66
CA ALA A 40 4.13 2.15 -1.20
C ALA A 40 2.79 1.49 -0.88
N ILE A 41 2.79 0.16 -0.87
CA ILE A 41 1.64 -0.66 -0.46
C ILE A 41 2.05 -1.63 0.62
N THR A 42 1.09 -2.21 1.35
CA THR A 42 1.39 -3.27 2.31
C THR A 42 1.34 -4.65 1.66
N THR A 43 1.93 -5.64 2.33
CA THR A 43 1.78 -7.07 1.96
C THR A 43 0.32 -7.51 1.93
N VAL A 44 -0.51 -6.95 2.81
CA VAL A 44 -1.96 -7.22 2.88
C VAL A 44 -2.67 -6.63 1.66
N VAL A 45 -2.40 -5.36 1.32
CA VAL A 45 -2.93 -4.71 0.10
C VAL A 45 -2.51 -5.48 -1.15
N LYS A 46 -1.26 -5.90 -1.26
CA LYS A 46 -0.79 -6.75 -2.38
C LYS A 46 -1.61 -8.02 -2.53
N ARG A 47 -1.95 -8.67 -1.41
CA ARG A 47 -2.78 -9.89 -1.42
C ARG A 47 -4.20 -9.58 -1.87
N GLU A 48 -4.81 -8.51 -1.37
CA GLU A 48 -6.16 -8.11 -1.78
C GLU A 48 -6.20 -7.74 -3.28
N ILE A 49 -5.19 -7.04 -3.80
CA ILE A 49 -5.07 -6.75 -5.24
C ILE A 49 -5.00 -8.04 -6.06
N LYS A 50 -4.28 -9.06 -5.60
CA LYS A 50 -4.18 -10.35 -6.30
C LYS A 50 -5.55 -11.00 -6.52
N GLU A 51 -6.49 -10.78 -5.61
CA GLU A 51 -7.86 -11.31 -5.65
C GLU A 51 -8.83 -10.38 -6.39
N ALA A 52 -8.43 -9.15 -6.69
CA ALA A 52 -9.25 -8.17 -7.37
C ALA A 52 -9.35 -8.40 -8.90
N PRO A 53 -10.42 -7.92 -9.55
CA PRO A 53 -10.52 -7.94 -11.01
C PRO A 53 -9.36 -7.19 -11.67
N ARG A 54 -8.72 -7.81 -12.67
CA ARG A 54 -7.50 -7.30 -13.34
C ARG A 54 -6.32 -7.08 -12.38
N GLY A 55 -6.31 -7.77 -11.24
CA GLY A 55 -5.25 -7.68 -10.23
C GLY A 55 -3.86 -8.00 -10.77
N SER A 56 -3.74 -8.91 -11.73
CA SER A 56 -2.45 -9.24 -12.37
C SER A 56 -1.83 -8.06 -13.13
N GLU A 57 -2.64 -7.26 -13.82
CA GLU A 57 -2.18 -6.05 -14.51
C GLU A 57 -1.72 -4.98 -13.51
N LEU A 58 -2.49 -4.80 -12.43
CA LEU A 58 -2.13 -3.87 -11.36
C LEU A 58 -0.84 -4.30 -10.63
N LEU A 59 -0.67 -5.59 -10.35
CA LEU A 59 0.56 -6.13 -9.77
C LEU A 59 1.76 -5.95 -10.70
N LYS A 60 1.57 -6.11 -12.02
CA LYS A 60 2.62 -5.86 -13.00
C LYS A 60 3.04 -4.38 -12.99
N TYR A 61 2.08 -3.46 -12.94
CA TYR A 61 2.38 -2.02 -12.79
C TYR A 61 3.18 -1.72 -11.52
N ILE A 62 2.77 -2.30 -10.38
CA ILE A 62 3.47 -2.16 -9.09
C ILE A 62 4.94 -2.62 -9.19
N ASP A 63 5.17 -3.75 -9.86
CA ASP A 63 6.50 -4.33 -10.09
C ASP A 63 7.35 -3.47 -11.03
N GLU A 64 6.81 -3.06 -12.18
CA GLU A 64 7.51 -2.22 -13.17
C GLU A 64 7.92 -0.86 -12.59
N ARG A 65 7.08 -0.29 -11.71
CA ARG A 65 7.36 0.98 -11.02
C ARG A 65 8.19 0.82 -9.74
N HIS A 66 8.59 -0.41 -9.40
CA HIS A 66 9.36 -0.71 -8.19
C HIS A 66 8.72 -0.15 -6.91
N ILE A 67 7.38 -0.17 -6.84
CA ILE A 67 6.62 0.33 -5.69
C ILE A 67 6.93 -0.57 -4.49
N PRO A 68 7.48 -0.04 -3.38
CA PRO A 68 7.83 -0.84 -2.22
C PRO A 68 6.61 -1.53 -1.60
N ILE A 69 6.83 -2.76 -1.14
CA ILE A 69 5.84 -3.55 -0.41
C ILE A 69 6.29 -3.64 1.05
N ILE A 70 5.56 -3.00 1.95
CA ILE A 70 5.89 -2.90 3.37
C ILE A 70 5.16 -3.99 4.17
N PRO A 71 5.86 -4.79 4.98
CA PRO A 71 5.21 -5.79 5.83
C PRO A 71 4.37 -5.16 6.95
N ALA A 72 3.18 -5.72 7.16
CA ALA A 72 2.28 -5.42 8.28
C ALA A 72 2.04 -6.68 9.14
N PRO A 73 3.05 -7.11 9.92
CA PRO A 73 3.04 -8.39 10.62
C PRO A 73 1.87 -8.56 11.62
N GLU A 74 1.43 -7.51 12.30
CA GLU A 74 0.34 -7.63 13.30
C GLU A 74 -1.00 -7.91 12.60
N THR A 75 -1.24 -7.19 11.52
CA THR A 75 -2.41 -7.38 10.66
C THR A 75 -2.36 -8.75 9.98
N GLU A 76 -1.19 -9.17 9.48
CA GLU A 76 -1.00 -10.50 8.90
C GLU A 76 -1.28 -11.62 9.92
N GLN A 77 -0.77 -11.48 11.15
CA GLN A 77 -0.98 -12.47 12.21
C GLN A 77 -2.47 -12.57 12.57
N SER A 78 -3.16 -11.43 12.70
CA SER A 78 -4.59 -11.39 12.98
C SER A 78 -5.40 -12.12 11.90
N LEU A 79 -5.04 -11.93 10.63
CA LEU A 79 -5.69 -12.60 9.51
C LEU A 79 -5.40 -14.11 9.49
N ARG A 80 -4.18 -14.53 9.83
CA ARG A 80 -3.85 -15.96 9.98
C ARG A 80 -4.61 -16.61 11.14
N ALA A 81 -4.91 -15.84 12.20
CA ALA A 81 -5.70 -16.28 13.34
C ALA A 81 -7.23 -16.31 13.06
N GLY A 82 -7.66 -15.96 11.84
CA GLY A 82 -9.07 -15.98 11.45
C GLY A 82 -9.86 -14.71 11.80
N ALA A 83 -9.18 -13.60 12.11
CA ALA A 83 -9.85 -12.31 12.24
C ALA A 83 -10.52 -11.92 10.91
N ALA A 84 -11.61 -11.16 11.01
CA ALA A 84 -12.35 -10.70 9.84
C ALA A 84 -11.43 -9.92 8.88
N SER A 85 -11.49 -10.25 7.59
CA SER A 85 -10.69 -9.64 6.53
C SER A 85 -11.21 -8.29 6.05
N LYS A 86 -12.38 -7.86 6.55
CA LYS A 86 -13.00 -6.60 6.15
C LYS A 86 -12.06 -5.45 6.52
N ASN A 87 -11.65 -4.66 5.53
CA ASN A 87 -10.74 -3.51 5.68
C ASN A 87 -9.31 -3.88 6.12
N ALA A 88 -8.87 -5.13 5.90
CA ALA A 88 -7.54 -5.57 6.30
C ALA A 88 -6.42 -4.70 5.67
N GLY A 89 -6.59 -4.25 4.42
CA GLY A 89 -5.72 -3.27 3.79
C GLY A 89 -5.57 -1.97 4.59
N GLU A 90 -6.68 -1.35 5.01
CA GLU A 90 -6.66 -0.11 5.81
C GLU A 90 -5.99 -0.29 7.18
N HIS A 91 -6.31 -1.40 7.86
CA HIS A 91 -5.67 -1.75 9.13
C HIS A 91 -4.15 -1.90 8.98
N SER A 92 -3.71 -2.58 7.92
CA SER A 92 -2.28 -2.80 7.66
C SER A 92 -1.52 -1.49 7.40
N MET A 93 -2.15 -0.51 6.76
CA MET A 93 -1.54 0.80 6.54
C MET A 93 -1.44 1.60 7.84
N THR A 94 -2.46 1.52 8.68
CA THR A 94 -2.47 2.16 10.01
C THR A 94 -1.36 1.62 10.90
N GLU A 95 -1.14 0.29 10.86
CA GLU A 95 -0.03 -0.38 11.55
C GLU A 95 1.33 0.18 11.08
N VAL A 96 1.55 0.26 9.76
CA VAL A 96 2.82 0.79 9.21
C VAL A 96 3.02 2.24 9.61
N ALA A 97 2.00 3.09 9.47
CA ALA A 97 2.08 4.50 9.88
C ALA A 97 2.41 4.65 11.37
N ALA A 98 1.77 3.85 12.24
CA ALA A 98 2.05 3.85 13.68
C ALA A 98 3.51 3.48 13.98
N ARG A 99 4.05 2.48 13.28
CA ARG A 99 5.46 2.06 13.41
C ARG A 99 6.44 3.14 12.96
N GLU A 100 6.19 3.78 11.82
CA GLU A 100 7.03 4.91 11.36
C GLU A 100 7.02 6.07 12.36
N HIS A 101 5.83 6.43 12.88
CA HIS A 101 5.71 7.47 13.90
C HIS A 101 6.38 7.11 15.23
N ALA A 102 6.39 5.84 15.62
CA ALA A 102 7.09 5.38 16.82
C ALA A 102 8.62 5.44 16.63
N GLN A 103 9.13 5.00 15.47
CA GLN A 103 10.55 5.06 15.15
C GLN A 103 11.06 6.50 15.05
N ALA A 104 10.31 7.40 14.43
CA ALA A 104 10.66 8.82 14.34
C ALA A 104 10.81 9.47 15.72
N ARG A 105 10.00 9.07 16.70
CA ARG A 105 10.08 9.56 18.09
C ARG A 105 11.29 9.04 18.86
N LEU A 106 11.82 7.86 18.52
CA LEU A 106 13.00 7.28 19.17
C LEU A 106 14.33 7.82 18.63
N MET A 107 14.29 8.47 17.46
CA MET A 107 15.47 9.07 16.80
C MET A 107 15.62 10.57 17.08
N GLN A 108 14.70 11.15 17.88
CA GLN A 108 14.78 12.52 18.41
C GLN A 108 15.47 12.52 19.78
#